data_AF-A0A7J2LUP5-F1
#
_entry.id   AF-A0A7J2LUP5-F1
#
_cell.length_a   1.000
_cell.length_b   1.000
_cell.length_c   1.000
_cell.angle_alpha   90.00
_cell.angle_beta   90.00
_cell.angle_gamma   90.00
#
_symmetry.space_group_name_H-M   'P 1'
#
loop_
_entity.id
_entity.type
_entity.pdbx_description
1 polymer ?
#
loop_
_entity_poly.entity_id
_entity_poly.type
_entity_poly.pdbx_seq_one_letter_code
_entity_poly.pdbx_strand_id
1 'polypeptide(L)'
;RLFYDRRYSATHLGETPDFVKLAEAFGAQGTYVGSISEFRRAVKEAMKSDVTTVIDVPIHPEENVFPMVPPGEEITKMIKG
;
A
#
# COMPACT_ATOMS: atom_id res chain seq x y z
N ARG A 1 -2.85 -10.35 10.39
CA ARG A 1 -2.18 -10.59 11.69
C ARG A 1 -3.10 -11.12 12.80
N LEU A 2 -4.39 -10.74 12.81
CA LEU A 2 -5.36 -11.06 13.90
C LEU A 2 -5.74 -12.54 14.07
N PHE A 3 -5.61 -13.36 13.02
CA PHE A 3 -6.04 -14.76 13.04
C PHE A 3 -4.84 -15.69 12.83
N TYR A 4 -5.03 -16.97 13.13
CA TYR A 4 -4.05 -18.04 12.91
C TYR A 4 -2.69 -17.81 13.59
N ASP A 5 -2.68 -17.13 14.73
CA ASP A 5 -1.49 -16.90 15.58
C ASP A 5 -0.28 -16.34 14.81
N ARG A 6 -0.53 -15.40 13.89
CA ARG A 6 0.50 -14.80 13.02
C ARG A 6 1.31 -15.83 12.21
N ARG A 7 0.75 -17.01 11.95
CA ARG A 7 1.39 -18.03 11.13
C ARG A 7 1.21 -17.71 9.65
N TYR A 8 2.20 -17.03 9.09
CA TYR A 8 2.25 -16.65 7.69
C TYR A 8 2.82 -17.81 6.83
N SER A 9 2.10 -18.20 5.78
CA SER A 9 2.52 -19.26 4.86
C SER A 9 2.29 -18.81 3.43
N ALA A 10 3.37 -18.74 2.63
CA ALA A 10 3.35 -18.30 1.23
C ALA A 10 2.76 -16.89 1.00
N THR A 11 2.90 -15.97 1.97
CA THR A 11 2.40 -14.58 1.86
C THR A 11 3.49 -13.55 1.57
N HIS A 12 4.76 -13.86 1.86
CA HIS A 12 5.90 -12.99 1.57
C HIS A 12 6.50 -13.40 0.23
N LEU A 13 6.41 -12.52 -0.77
CA LEU A 13 6.82 -12.80 -2.15
C LEU A 13 8.32 -12.57 -2.41
N GLY A 14 9.08 -12.18 -1.39
CA GLY A 14 10.51 -11.91 -1.51
C GLY A 14 10.78 -10.46 -1.91
N GLU A 15 11.83 -10.27 -2.70
CA GLU A 15 12.24 -8.95 -3.17
C GLU A 15 11.20 -8.37 -4.13
N THR A 16 10.79 -7.12 -3.86
CA THR A 16 9.94 -6.34 -4.75
C THR A 16 10.81 -5.55 -5.74
N PRO A 17 10.37 -5.38 -6.99
CA PRO A 17 11.10 -4.58 -7.96
C PRO A 17 11.11 -3.10 -7.54
N ASP A 18 12.07 -2.36 -8.08
CA ASP A 18 12.09 -0.89 -8.02
C ASP A 18 10.97 -0.35 -8.93
N PHE A 19 9.83 0.03 -8.33
CA PHE A 19 8.65 0.49 -9.07
C PHE A 19 8.87 1.83 -9.77
N VAL A 20 9.80 2.65 -9.27
CA VAL A 20 10.18 3.92 -9.90
C VAL A 20 10.85 3.63 -11.24
N LYS A 21 11.88 2.79 -11.24
CA LYS A 21 12.58 2.39 -12.47
C LYS A 21 11.68 1.63 -13.44
N LEU A 22 10.79 0.80 -12.91
CA LEU A 22 9.82 0.08 -13.74
C LEU A 22 8.93 1.08 -14.49
N ALA A 23 8.38 2.09 -13.80
CA ALA A 23 7.57 3.12 -14.45
C ALA A 23 8.35 3.86 -15.55
N GLU A 24 9.59 4.26 -15.27
CA GLU A 24 10.46 4.94 -16.22
C GLU A 24 10.74 4.09 -17.47
N ALA A 25 10.95 2.78 -17.31
CA ALA A 25 11.17 1.86 -18.42
C ALA A 25 9.96 1.76 -19.37
N PHE A 26 8.75 2.04 -18.88
CA PHE A 26 7.52 2.09 -19.67
C PHE A 26 7.18 3.51 -20.17
N GLY A 27 8.06 4.49 -19.98
CA GLY A 27 7.84 5.88 -20.37
C GLY A 27 6.88 6.65 -19.46
N ALA A 28 6.60 6.10 -18.27
CA ALA A 28 5.85 6.78 -17.21
C ALA A 28 6.81 7.50 -16.25
N GLN A 29 6.27 8.43 -15.46
CA GLN A 29 7.00 9.04 -14.36
C GLN A 29 6.94 8.12 -13.13
N GLY A 30 8.08 7.85 -12.49
CA GLY A 30 8.16 7.16 -11.20
C GLY A 30 8.53 8.12 -10.07
N THR A 31 7.96 7.95 -8.88
CA THR A 31 8.42 8.68 -7.69
C THR A 31 8.21 7.84 -6.43
N TYR A 32 9.17 7.90 -5.50
CA TYR A 32 9.10 7.24 -4.20
C TYR A 32 8.87 8.30 -3.12
N VAL A 33 7.96 8.04 -2.18
CA VAL A 33 7.63 8.99 -1.09
C VAL A 33 7.65 8.31 0.27
N GLY A 34 8.37 8.85 1.24
CA GLY A 34 8.54 8.25 2.58
C GLY A 34 7.68 8.90 3.67
N SER A 35 6.90 9.93 3.32
CA SER A 35 6.14 10.71 4.29
C SER A 35 4.84 11.26 3.71
N ILE A 36 3.90 11.61 4.60
CA ILE A 36 2.59 12.16 4.23
C ILE A 36 2.74 13.50 3.49
N SER A 37 3.72 14.34 3.85
CA SER A 37 3.98 15.61 3.19
C SER A 37 4.48 15.41 1.76
N GLU A 38 5.41 14.48 1.56
CA GLU A 38 5.92 14.09 0.24
C GLU A 38 4.82 13.47 -0.61
N PHE A 39 4.01 12.56 -0.05
CA PHE A 39 2.87 11.96 -0.74
C PHE A 39 1.88 13.01 -1.22
N ARG A 40 1.49 13.97 -0.36
CA ARG A 40 0.59 15.07 -0.74
C ARG A 40 1.18 15.93 -1.86
N ARG A 41 2.49 16.15 -1.87
CA ARG A 41 3.18 16.89 -2.93
C ARG A 41 3.17 16.08 -4.24
N ALA A 42 3.60 14.82 -4.18
CA ALA A 42 3.65 13.92 -5.33
C ALA A 42 2.29 13.75 -6.00
N VAL A 43 1.21 13.59 -5.24
CA VAL A 43 -0.16 13.52 -5.80
C VAL A 43 -0.54 14.81 -6.52
N LYS A 44 -0.22 15.98 -5.95
CA LYS A 44 -0.51 17.28 -6.60
C LYS A 44 0.29 17.47 -7.89
N GLU A 45 1.52 16.99 -7.94
CA GLU A 45 2.38 17.03 -9.13
C GLU A 45 1.87 16.05 -10.20
N ALA A 46 1.57 14.81 -9.81
CA ALA A 46 1.02 13.78 -10.69
C ALA A 46 -0.30 14.22 -11.34
N MET A 47 -1.18 14.91 -10.60
CA MET A 47 -2.47 15.41 -11.14
C MET A 47 -2.33 16.55 -12.16
N LYS A 48 -1.16 17.15 -12.28
CA LYS A 48 -0.86 18.17 -13.31
C LYS A 48 -0.02 17.60 -14.45
N SER A 49 0.39 16.34 -14.35
CA SER A 49 1.27 15.69 -15.31
C SER A 49 0.44 15.21 -16.51
N ASP A 50 0.94 15.48 -17.72
CA ASP A 50 0.37 14.94 -18.96
C ASP A 50 0.82 13.50 -19.23
N VAL A 51 1.65 12.92 -18.34
CA VAL A 51 2.13 11.55 -18.43
C VAL A 51 1.69 10.72 -17.23
N THR A 52 1.54 9.41 -17.45
CA THR A 52 1.20 8.48 -16.37
C THR A 52 2.26 8.53 -15.28
N THR A 53 1.82 8.58 -14.02
CA THR A 53 2.73 8.65 -12.86
C THR A 53 2.47 7.48 -11.92
N VAL A 54 3.53 6.77 -11.53
CA VAL A 54 3.55 5.76 -10.47
C VAL A 54 4.16 6.38 -9.23
N ILE A 55 3.41 6.39 -8.13
CA ILE A 55 3.87 6.85 -6.82
C ILE A 55 4.05 5.61 -5.94
N ASP A 56 5.29 5.25 -5.65
CA ASP A 56 5.66 4.18 -4.73
C ASP A 56 5.62 4.69 -3.29
N VAL A 57 4.76 4.08 -2.47
CA VAL A 57 4.49 4.47 -1.08
C VAL A 57 4.73 3.27 -0.17
N PRO A 58 5.83 3.23 0.59
CA PRO A 58 6.07 2.17 1.56
C PRO A 58 5.06 2.29 2.70
N ILE A 59 4.41 1.17 3.04
CA ILE A 59 3.54 1.04 4.21
C ILE A 59 4.03 -0.12 5.08
N HIS A 60 3.65 -0.11 6.35
CA HIS A 60 4.07 -1.17 7.24
C HIS A 60 3.28 -2.47 6.93
N PRO A 61 3.94 -3.62 6.70
CA PRO A 61 3.28 -4.85 6.24
C PRO A 61 2.36 -5.50 7.27
N GLU A 62 2.50 -5.14 8.55
CA GLU A 62 1.70 -5.69 9.66
C GLU A 62 0.44 -4.87 10.02
N GLU A 63 0.11 -3.84 9.26
CA GLU A 63 -1.14 -3.09 9.45
C GLU A 63 -2.36 -3.94 9.06
N ASN A 64 -3.45 -3.80 9.82
CA ASN A 64 -4.71 -4.50 9.53
C ASN A 64 -5.77 -3.48 9.10
N VAL A 65 -6.70 -3.92 8.26
CA VAL A 65 -7.83 -3.09 7.83
C VAL A 65 -8.92 -3.14 8.89
N PHE A 66 -9.37 -1.96 9.32
CA PHE A 66 -10.46 -1.79 10.28
C PHE A 66 -11.52 -0.82 9.75
N PRO A 67 -12.79 -0.93 10.21
CA PRO A 67 -13.31 -1.98 11.11
C PRO A 67 -13.42 -3.34 10.39
N MET A 68 -13.39 -4.43 11.17
CA MET A 68 -13.49 -5.79 10.65
C MET A 68 -14.53 -6.58 11.43
N VAL A 69 -15.45 -7.26 10.74
CA VAL A 69 -16.34 -8.27 11.36
C VAL A 69 -15.62 -9.62 11.29
N PRO A 70 -15.34 -10.29 12.43
CA PRO A 70 -14.69 -11.59 12.41
C PRO A 70 -15.56 -12.66 11.70
N PRO A 71 -14.93 -13.67 11.09
CA PRO A 71 -15.68 -14.78 10.49
C PRO A 71 -16.63 -15.43 11.50
N GLY A 72 -17.89 -15.58 11.10
CA GLY A 72 -18.94 -16.20 11.93
C GLY A 72 -19.64 -15.26 12.91
N GLU A 73 -19.27 -13.97 12.97
CA GLU A 73 -19.92 -12.99 13.84
C GLU A 73 -20.95 -12.12 13.10
N GLU A 74 -21.83 -11.50 13.87
CA GLU A 74 -22.82 -10.55 13.36
C GLU A 74 -22.18 -9.21 12.99
N ILE A 75 -22.80 -8.47 12.07
CA ILE A 75 -22.32 -7.14 11.62
C ILE A 75 -22.19 -6.12 12.76
N THR A 76 -22.93 -6.33 13.86
CA THR A 76 -22.88 -5.50 15.06
C THR A 76 -21.62 -5.72 15.90
N LYS A 77 -20.89 -6.82 15.69
CA LYS A 77 -19.69 -7.22 16.45
C LYS A 77 -18.40 -6.95 15.68
N MET A 78 -18.17 -5.67 15.38
CA MET A 78 -16.95 -5.22 14.71
C MET A 78 -15.76 -5.09 15.68
N ILE A 79 -14.59 -5.57 15.27
CA ILE A 79 -13.29 -5.22 15.85
C ILE A 79 -12.88 -3.85 15.31
N LYS A 80 -12.46 -2.97 16.22
CA LYS A 80 -11.92 -1.63 15.93
C LYS A 80 -10.39 -1.66 16.06
N GLY A 81 -9.71 -0.82 15.28
CA GLY A 81 -8.26 -0.65 15.30
C GLY A 81 -7.78 0.27 16.40
#